data_AF-A0A7S2KEP3-F1
#
_entry.id   AF-A0A7S2KEP3-F1
#
_cell.length_a   1.000
_cell.length_b   1.000
_cell.length_c   1.000
_cell.angle_alpha   90.00
_cell.angle_beta   90.00
_cell.angle_gamma   90.00
#
_symmetry.space_group_name_H-M   'P 1'
#
loop_
_entity.id
_entity.type
_entity.pdbx_description
1 polymer ?
#
loop_
_entity_poly.entity_id
_entity_poly.type
_entity_poly.pdbx_seq_one_letter_code
_entity_poly.pdbx_strand_id
1 'polypeptide(L)'
;NVIHKGRQFDKNFMDGETDWNEMFNEDSPIEDIALLVDHVYDEVSGVDPAVLHFPGDDYLTNFNNCAMNSATCCYVANRDGGDPEDISDICVIENWKNPRTTHIASGGHFSPYTVYMANDDDAAFCQGFAWDDAEDSFSNLVKGNTLFWMAFKDGLVDKQYVRPPPGSPMCGCTELMPKVSHTDCVEAKEKYIFDGSEIKLDLSFGSCTEDSLASHMKTLSDEGTVSAAAADVAAWRTETSCDIQTSEFLAEKGWGPKPE
;
A
#
# COMPACT_ATOMS: atom_id res chain seq x y z
N ASN A 1 8.43 5.81 -13.42
CA ASN A 1 8.55 4.35 -13.40
C ASN A 1 9.16 3.98 -12.08
N VAL A 2 8.54 3.07 -11.33
CA VAL A 2 8.93 2.72 -9.96
C VAL A 2 10.08 1.71 -9.97
N ILE A 3 10.05 0.70 -10.87
CA ILE A 3 11.12 -0.32 -10.98
C ILE A 3 11.88 -0.29 -12.32
N HIS A 4 11.79 0.81 -13.08
CA HIS A 4 12.45 0.99 -14.38
C HIS A 4 12.17 -0.08 -15.48
N LYS A 5 11.27 -1.06 -15.24
CA LYS A 5 10.78 -2.02 -16.25
C LYS A 5 9.75 -1.44 -17.22
N GLY A 6 9.30 -0.22 -16.98
CA GLY A 6 8.35 0.51 -17.81
C GLY A 6 6.97 0.64 -17.18
N ARG A 7 6.21 1.65 -17.61
CA ARG A 7 4.93 2.01 -16.98
C ARG A 7 3.89 0.89 -16.99
N GLN A 8 3.85 0.09 -18.07
CA GLN A 8 2.89 -1.02 -18.16
C GLN A 8 3.21 -2.11 -17.12
N PHE A 9 4.49 -2.36 -16.89
CA PHE A 9 4.92 -3.32 -15.88
C PHE A 9 4.55 -2.82 -14.48
N ASP A 10 4.90 -1.57 -14.16
CA ASP A 10 4.55 -0.95 -12.87
C ASP A 10 3.03 -1.00 -12.64
N LYS A 11 2.23 -0.64 -13.67
CA LYS A 11 0.77 -0.74 -13.61
C LYS A 11 0.30 -2.15 -13.25
N ASN A 12 0.68 -3.13 -14.06
CA ASN A 12 0.21 -4.49 -13.86
C ASN A 12 0.68 -5.03 -12.52
N PHE A 13 1.89 -4.67 -12.05
CA PHE A 13 2.38 -5.13 -10.76
C PHE A 13 1.53 -4.56 -9.64
N MET A 14 1.33 -3.24 -9.61
CA MET A 14 0.53 -2.56 -8.59
C MET A 14 -0.95 -2.95 -8.61
N ASP A 15 -1.48 -3.34 -9.76
CA ASP A 15 -2.83 -3.88 -9.92
C ASP A 15 -2.95 -5.35 -9.50
N GLY A 16 -1.83 -6.06 -9.31
CA GLY A 16 -1.84 -7.48 -8.99
C GLY A 16 -1.79 -8.43 -10.19
N GLU A 17 -1.63 -7.94 -11.42
CA GLU A 17 -1.80 -8.69 -12.68
C GLU A 17 -0.50 -9.20 -13.34
N THR A 18 0.67 -8.94 -12.76
CA THR A 18 1.94 -9.45 -13.33
C THR A 18 2.23 -10.89 -12.93
N ASP A 19 3.04 -11.58 -13.74
CA ASP A 19 3.67 -12.84 -13.40
C ASP A 19 4.40 -12.84 -12.04
N TRP A 20 4.94 -11.69 -11.62
CA TRP A 20 5.57 -11.53 -10.31
C TRP A 20 4.60 -11.73 -9.14
N ASN A 21 3.31 -11.56 -9.37
CA ASN A 21 2.25 -11.73 -8.38
C ASN A 21 1.57 -13.09 -8.46
N GLU A 22 1.79 -13.85 -9.53
CA GLU A 22 1.03 -15.07 -9.78
C GLU A 22 1.88 -16.34 -9.74
N MET A 23 3.16 -16.22 -10.06
CA MET A 23 4.07 -17.37 -10.13
C MET A 23 4.55 -17.79 -8.75
N PHE A 24 4.63 -19.11 -8.55
CA PHE A 24 5.34 -19.70 -7.42
C PHE A 24 6.84 -19.76 -7.71
N ASN A 25 7.65 -19.94 -6.66
CA ASN A 25 9.11 -20.04 -6.81
C ASN A 25 9.58 -21.24 -7.63
N GLU A 26 8.77 -22.30 -7.70
CA GLU A 26 9.04 -23.46 -8.56
C GLU A 26 8.98 -23.12 -10.05
N ASP A 27 8.12 -22.16 -10.44
CA ASP A 27 7.92 -21.74 -11.83
C ASP A 27 8.85 -20.59 -12.23
N SER A 28 9.13 -19.68 -11.30
CA SER A 28 9.95 -18.49 -11.51
C SER A 28 10.67 -18.14 -10.20
N PRO A 29 11.97 -18.46 -10.07
CA PRO A 29 12.70 -18.26 -8.82
C PRO A 29 12.75 -16.79 -8.41
N ILE A 30 12.50 -16.50 -7.13
CA ILE A 30 12.56 -15.12 -6.60
C ILE A 30 13.94 -14.50 -6.77
N GLU A 31 15.01 -15.30 -6.85
CA GLU A 31 16.38 -14.83 -6.99
C GLU A 31 16.59 -13.99 -8.26
N ASP A 32 15.95 -14.35 -9.38
CA ASP A 32 16.06 -13.58 -10.63
C ASP A 32 15.38 -12.21 -10.52
N ILE A 33 14.29 -12.15 -9.74
CA ILE A 33 13.56 -10.91 -9.43
C ILE A 33 14.38 -10.07 -8.44
N ALA A 34 14.92 -10.71 -7.40
CA ALA A 34 15.71 -10.09 -6.34
C ALA A 34 16.94 -9.39 -6.91
N LEU A 35 17.65 -10.00 -7.87
CA LEU A 35 18.80 -9.34 -8.52
C LEU A 35 18.47 -7.97 -9.11
N LEU A 36 17.30 -7.81 -9.73
CA LEU A 36 16.88 -6.51 -10.26
C LEU A 36 16.43 -5.57 -9.15
N VAL A 37 15.61 -6.04 -8.22
CA VAL A 37 15.07 -5.22 -7.13
C VAL A 37 16.20 -4.72 -6.23
N ASP A 38 17.12 -5.59 -5.84
CA ASP A 38 18.29 -5.26 -5.03
C ASP A 38 19.19 -4.26 -5.77
N HIS A 39 19.40 -4.43 -7.08
CA HIS A 39 20.17 -3.45 -7.86
C HIS A 39 19.50 -2.07 -7.90
N VAL A 40 18.18 -2.01 -8.09
CA VAL A 40 17.43 -0.73 -8.04
C VAL A 40 17.45 -0.15 -6.63
N TYR A 41 17.39 -0.98 -5.59
CA TYR A 41 17.51 -0.53 -4.22
C TYR A 41 18.89 0.08 -3.94
N ASP A 42 19.96 -0.66 -4.20
CA ASP A 42 21.34 -0.31 -3.87
C ASP A 42 21.87 0.88 -4.67
N GLU A 43 21.41 1.07 -5.91
CA GLU A 43 21.94 2.12 -6.80
C GLU A 43 20.99 3.32 -6.96
N VAL A 44 19.71 3.18 -6.58
CA VAL A 44 18.69 4.21 -6.82
C VAL A 44 17.92 4.52 -5.54
N SER A 45 17.09 3.59 -5.07
CA SER A 45 16.09 3.88 -4.03
C SER A 45 16.69 4.13 -2.65
N GLY A 46 17.83 3.50 -2.32
CA GLY A 46 18.51 3.62 -1.03
C GLY A 46 19.59 4.70 -0.98
N VAL A 47 19.86 5.40 -2.09
CA VAL A 47 21.01 6.31 -2.20
C VAL A 47 20.62 7.74 -2.56
N ASP A 48 19.60 7.94 -3.40
CA ASP A 48 19.23 9.27 -3.89
C ASP A 48 17.76 9.61 -3.57
N PRO A 49 17.50 10.61 -2.70
CA PRO A 49 16.15 11.04 -2.37
C PRO A 49 15.53 11.70 -3.60
N ALA A 50 14.32 11.26 -3.99
CA ALA A 50 13.53 11.77 -5.10
C ALA A 50 13.92 11.32 -6.52
N VAL A 51 14.73 10.27 -6.70
CA VAL A 51 14.88 9.66 -8.04
C VAL A 51 13.62 8.89 -8.43
N LEU A 52 13.04 8.14 -7.50
CA LEU A 52 11.80 7.44 -7.73
C LEU A 52 10.63 8.37 -7.42
N HIS A 53 9.95 8.75 -8.49
CA HIS A 53 8.75 9.58 -8.37
C HIS A 53 7.58 8.71 -7.94
N PHE A 54 6.77 9.23 -7.01
CA PHE A 54 5.51 8.62 -6.65
C PHE A 54 4.66 8.41 -7.92
N PRO A 55 4.18 7.18 -8.18
CA PRO A 55 3.35 6.93 -9.34
C PRO A 55 2.01 7.67 -9.21
N GLY A 56 1.38 7.97 -10.34
CA GLY A 56 0.12 8.71 -10.37
C GLY A 56 -0.01 9.39 -11.73
N ASP A 57 -0.75 8.76 -12.63
CA ASP A 57 -1.07 9.30 -13.94
C ASP A 57 -2.32 8.64 -14.55
N ASP A 58 -2.55 8.89 -15.84
CA ASP A 58 -3.64 8.29 -16.61
C ASP A 58 -3.50 6.76 -16.77
N TYR A 59 -2.43 6.11 -16.32
CA TYR A 59 -2.24 4.65 -16.39
C TYR A 59 -2.26 4.01 -15.00
N LEU A 60 -1.59 4.61 -14.02
CA LEU A 60 -1.51 4.18 -12.61
C LEU A 60 -2.51 4.98 -11.76
N THR A 61 -3.80 4.74 -12.01
CA THR A 61 -4.87 5.53 -11.37
C THR A 61 -5.03 5.30 -9.88
N ASN A 62 -4.55 4.16 -9.37
CA ASN A 62 -4.65 3.81 -7.94
C ASN A 62 -3.79 4.72 -7.07
N PHE A 63 -2.94 5.57 -7.67
CA PHE A 63 -2.11 6.53 -6.97
C PHE A 63 -2.45 7.99 -7.32
N ASN A 64 -3.58 8.23 -8.01
CA ASN A 64 -3.98 9.57 -8.39
C ASN A 64 -4.57 10.32 -7.19
N ASN A 65 -3.97 11.47 -6.86
CA ASN A 65 -4.46 12.41 -5.86
C ASN A 65 -4.76 11.75 -4.50
N CYS A 66 -3.77 11.07 -3.91
CA CYS A 66 -3.92 10.45 -2.59
C CYS A 66 -4.31 11.51 -1.55
N ALA A 67 -5.60 11.66 -1.27
CA ALA A 67 -6.17 12.71 -0.43
C ALA A 67 -5.79 12.53 1.05
N MET A 68 -5.37 11.33 1.42
CA MET A 68 -4.91 10.99 2.76
C MET A 68 -3.41 11.20 2.96
N ASN A 69 -2.66 11.50 1.91
CA ASN A 69 -1.20 11.42 1.89
C ASN A 69 -0.67 10.09 2.43
N SER A 70 -1.32 8.99 2.06
CA SER A 70 -0.85 7.66 2.42
C SER A 70 -1.10 6.66 1.31
N ALA A 71 -0.28 5.62 1.30
CA ALA A 71 -0.40 4.49 0.38
C ALA A 71 -0.28 3.19 1.15
N THR A 72 -1.01 2.18 0.70
CA THR A 72 -1.05 0.85 1.32
C THR A 72 -0.86 -0.21 0.25
N CYS A 73 -0.16 -1.30 0.60
CA CYS A 73 -0.14 -2.55 -0.14
C CYS A 73 -0.77 -3.66 0.71
N CYS A 74 -1.56 -4.53 0.08
CA CYS A 74 -2.14 -5.70 0.74
C CYS A 74 -1.90 -6.97 -0.06
N TYR A 75 -1.63 -8.06 0.65
CA TYR A 75 -1.24 -9.36 0.11
C TYR A 75 -2.07 -10.48 0.75
N VAL A 76 -2.37 -11.51 -0.02
CA VAL A 76 -3.18 -12.67 0.43
C VAL A 76 -2.53 -14.02 0.10
N ALA A 77 -1.29 -14.03 -0.39
CA ALA A 77 -0.57 -15.26 -0.71
C ALA A 77 0.94 -15.09 -0.58
N ASN A 78 1.64 -16.22 -0.51
CA ASN A 78 3.09 -16.31 -0.57
C ASN A 78 3.54 -17.12 -1.81
N ARG A 79 4.68 -16.76 -2.41
CA ARG A 79 5.28 -17.47 -3.57
C ARG A 79 5.67 -18.92 -3.29
N ASP A 80 5.80 -19.32 -2.03
CA ASP A 80 6.03 -20.71 -1.63
C ASP A 80 4.74 -21.55 -1.50
N GLY A 81 3.57 -20.98 -1.86
CA GLY A 81 2.30 -21.72 -1.88
C GLY A 81 1.56 -21.75 -0.56
N GLY A 82 1.94 -20.91 0.40
CA GLY A 82 1.26 -20.70 1.67
C GLY A 82 0.65 -19.30 1.79
N ASP A 83 0.20 -19.01 2.99
CA ASP A 83 -0.39 -17.73 3.37
C ASP A 83 0.69 -16.73 3.79
N PRO A 84 0.45 -15.42 3.66
CA PRO A 84 1.28 -14.42 4.29
C PRO A 84 1.12 -14.48 5.82
N GLU A 85 1.94 -13.73 6.56
CA GLU A 85 1.69 -13.50 7.98
C GLU A 85 0.31 -12.84 8.15
N ASP A 86 -0.51 -13.45 9.00
CA ASP A 86 -1.89 -13.06 9.23
C ASP A 86 -1.97 -11.96 10.29
N ILE A 87 -1.85 -10.71 9.85
CA ILE A 87 -1.94 -9.53 10.72
C ILE A 87 -3.22 -8.73 10.47
N SER A 88 -3.95 -9.03 9.39
CA SER A 88 -5.02 -8.18 8.88
C SER A 88 -6.12 -9.02 8.24
N ASP A 89 -7.36 -8.54 8.38
CA ASP A 89 -8.54 -9.06 7.70
C ASP A 89 -8.99 -8.08 6.64
N ILE A 90 -9.32 -8.59 5.45
CA ILE A 90 -9.99 -7.80 4.43
C ILE A 90 -11.46 -7.69 4.79
N CYS A 91 -11.98 -6.48 5.02
CA CYS A 91 -13.38 -6.29 5.43
C CYS A 91 -14.29 -5.95 4.24
N VAL A 92 -13.94 -4.87 3.53
CA VAL A 92 -14.78 -4.33 2.45
C VAL A 92 -13.91 -3.83 1.32
N ILE A 93 -14.22 -4.30 0.11
CA ILE A 93 -13.60 -3.81 -1.12
C ILE A 93 -14.63 -2.99 -1.90
N GLU A 94 -14.32 -1.72 -2.09
CA GLU A 94 -15.13 -0.80 -2.88
C GLU A 94 -14.72 -0.87 -4.36
N ASN A 95 -15.07 -1.98 -5.04
CA ASN A 95 -14.60 -2.28 -6.41
C ASN A 95 -14.80 -1.13 -7.41
N TRP A 96 -15.85 -0.32 -7.19
CA TRP A 96 -16.19 0.83 -8.01
C TRP A 96 -15.14 1.96 -8.01
N LYS A 97 -14.26 2.02 -7.00
CA LYS A 97 -13.18 3.01 -6.89
C LYS A 97 -12.02 2.74 -7.85
N ASN A 98 -11.80 1.47 -8.22
CA ASN A 98 -10.71 1.06 -9.12
C ASN A 98 -11.24 0.24 -10.30
N PRO A 99 -12.10 0.79 -11.18
CA PRO A 99 -12.73 0.04 -12.26
C PRO A 99 -11.74 -0.55 -13.28
N ARG A 100 -10.54 0.02 -13.35
CA ARG A 100 -9.47 -0.45 -14.25
C ARG A 100 -8.70 -1.65 -13.71
N THR A 101 -8.66 -1.81 -12.39
CA THR A 101 -8.05 -2.96 -11.72
C THR A 101 -9.06 -4.08 -11.57
N THR A 102 -10.31 -3.73 -11.22
CA THR A 102 -11.35 -4.74 -10.98
C THR A 102 -11.97 -5.28 -12.26
N HIS A 103 -11.77 -4.59 -13.39
CA HIS A 103 -12.47 -4.83 -14.66
C HIS A 103 -14.00 -4.79 -14.55
N ILE A 104 -14.51 -4.20 -13.46
CA ILE A 104 -15.94 -4.01 -13.24
C ILE A 104 -16.26 -2.56 -13.61
N ALA A 105 -17.12 -2.40 -14.62
CA ALA A 105 -17.60 -1.08 -15.02
C ALA A 105 -18.26 -0.38 -13.81
N SER A 106 -17.77 0.82 -13.49
CA SER A 106 -18.41 1.72 -12.52
C SER A 106 -19.03 2.92 -13.25
N GLY A 107 -20.23 3.32 -12.81
CA GLY A 107 -20.97 4.44 -13.40
C GLY A 107 -22.49 4.31 -13.26
N GLY A 108 -23.18 5.44 -13.11
CA GLY A 108 -24.63 5.48 -12.91
C GLY A 108 -25.07 5.19 -11.47
N HIS A 109 -26.13 4.39 -11.28
CA HIS A 109 -26.72 4.02 -9.98
C HIS A 109 -26.09 2.76 -9.36
N PHE A 110 -24.97 2.28 -9.90
CA PHE A 110 -24.35 1.01 -9.49
C PHE A 110 -22.92 1.24 -8.98
N SER A 111 -22.74 1.01 -7.68
CA SER A 111 -21.44 1.05 -6.98
C SER A 111 -21.11 -0.37 -6.51
N PRO A 112 -20.47 -1.21 -7.36
CA PRO A 112 -20.11 -2.57 -6.98
C PRO A 112 -19.12 -2.58 -5.80
N TYR A 113 -19.35 -3.50 -4.88
CA TYR A 113 -18.51 -3.73 -3.72
C TYR A 113 -18.53 -5.22 -3.36
N THR A 114 -17.50 -5.64 -2.63
CA THR A 114 -17.38 -6.96 -2.04
C THR A 114 -17.29 -6.79 -0.53
N VAL A 115 -18.07 -7.57 0.21
CA VAL A 115 -18.04 -7.61 1.67
C VAL A 115 -17.56 -9.00 2.06
N TYR A 116 -16.53 -9.03 2.89
CA TYR A 116 -16.03 -10.24 3.51
C TYR A 116 -16.70 -10.39 4.87
N MET A 117 -17.11 -11.61 5.18
CA MET A 117 -17.66 -11.89 6.50
C MET A 117 -16.50 -12.00 7.48
N ALA A 118 -16.65 -11.42 8.66
CA ALA A 118 -15.65 -11.43 9.74
C ALA A 118 -15.47 -12.84 10.33
N ASN A 119 -14.95 -13.76 9.52
CA ASN A 119 -14.54 -15.10 9.92
C ASN A 119 -13.09 -15.30 9.45
N ASP A 120 -12.23 -15.54 10.43
CA ASP A 120 -10.77 -15.37 10.46
C ASP A 120 -9.96 -16.42 9.67
N ASP A 121 -10.48 -16.98 8.58
CA ASP A 121 -9.80 -18.10 7.88
C ASP A 121 -8.96 -17.66 6.66
N ASP A 122 -9.05 -16.38 6.24
CA ASP A 122 -8.32 -15.86 5.07
C ASP A 122 -7.21 -14.90 5.52
N ALA A 123 -5.98 -15.41 5.65
CA ALA A 123 -4.83 -14.62 6.08
C ALA A 123 -4.51 -13.47 5.12
N ALA A 124 -4.36 -12.26 5.65
CA ALA A 124 -3.89 -11.12 4.88
C ALA A 124 -2.80 -10.32 5.62
N PHE A 125 -1.90 -9.77 4.81
CA PHE A 125 -0.87 -8.85 5.27
C PHE A 125 -1.04 -7.51 4.56
N CYS A 126 -1.24 -6.44 5.33
CA CYS A 126 -1.29 -5.09 4.80
C CYS A 126 -0.23 -4.23 5.46
N GLN A 127 0.50 -3.47 4.65
CA GLN A 127 1.45 -2.47 5.13
C GLN A 127 1.28 -1.17 4.35
N GLY A 128 1.57 -0.05 4.98
CA GLY A 128 1.45 1.25 4.35
C GLY A 128 2.36 2.29 4.95
N PHE A 129 2.43 3.43 4.29
CA PHE A 129 3.19 4.58 4.75
C PHE A 129 2.41 5.86 4.50
N ALA A 130 2.75 6.90 5.25
CA ALA A 130 2.20 8.24 5.08
C ALA A 130 3.32 9.25 4.81
N TRP A 131 2.96 10.40 4.25
CA TRP A 131 3.87 11.52 4.03
C TRP A 131 3.24 12.84 4.42
N ASP A 132 4.08 13.84 4.69
CA ASP A 132 3.67 15.18 5.08
C ASP A 132 3.12 15.97 3.87
N ASP A 133 2.12 16.82 4.12
CA ASP A 133 1.53 17.76 3.17
C ASP A 133 2.56 18.71 2.54
N ALA A 134 3.64 19.05 3.26
CA ALA A 134 4.69 19.92 2.75
C ALA A 134 5.51 19.23 1.65
N GLU A 135 5.57 19.84 0.45
CA GLU A 135 6.28 19.29 -0.71
C GLU A 135 7.80 19.13 -0.50
N ASP A 136 8.38 19.92 0.39
CA ASP A 136 9.80 19.90 0.75
C ASP A 136 10.11 19.05 1.99
N SER A 137 9.10 18.43 2.60
CA SER A 137 9.30 17.49 3.69
C SER A 137 10.02 16.23 3.22
N PHE A 138 10.84 15.66 4.08
CA PHE A 138 11.62 14.47 3.77
C PHE A 138 10.72 13.30 3.33
N SER A 139 9.65 13.00 4.07
CA SER A 139 8.73 11.91 3.76
C SER A 139 8.03 12.09 2.42
N ASN A 140 7.70 13.33 2.03
CA ASN A 140 7.08 13.64 0.74
C ASN A 140 8.09 13.53 -0.42
N LEU A 141 9.33 13.96 -0.22
CA LEU A 141 10.41 13.84 -1.22
C LEU A 141 10.76 12.38 -1.53
N VAL A 142 10.74 11.50 -0.52
CA VAL A 142 11.15 10.10 -0.68
C VAL A 142 9.98 9.13 -0.83
N LYS A 143 8.72 9.58 -0.87
CA LYS A 143 7.54 8.70 -0.92
C LYS A 143 7.54 7.70 -2.08
N GLY A 144 8.12 8.05 -3.23
CA GLY A 144 8.28 7.11 -4.34
C GLY A 144 9.32 6.02 -4.06
N ASN A 145 10.41 6.37 -3.36
CA ASN A 145 11.39 5.42 -2.86
C ASN A 145 10.77 4.51 -1.77
N THR A 146 9.96 5.07 -0.86
CA THR A 146 9.24 4.31 0.16
C THR A 146 8.28 3.31 -0.46
N LEU A 147 7.51 3.71 -1.48
CA LEU A 147 6.64 2.80 -2.21
C LEU A 147 7.43 1.67 -2.90
N PHE A 148 8.55 2.00 -3.53
CA PHE A 148 9.40 0.99 -4.15
C PHE A 148 9.87 -0.04 -3.11
N TRP A 149 10.40 0.43 -1.98
CA TRP A 149 10.88 -0.45 -0.94
C TRP A 149 9.75 -1.32 -0.38
N MET A 150 8.63 -0.72 0.00
CA MET A 150 7.49 -1.43 0.57
C MET A 150 6.91 -2.49 -0.38
N ALA A 151 6.68 -2.13 -1.64
CA ALA A 151 6.00 -3.01 -2.58
C ALA A 151 6.91 -4.09 -3.17
N PHE A 152 8.14 -3.72 -3.53
CA PHE A 152 9.06 -4.62 -4.25
C PHE A 152 10.12 -5.24 -3.35
N LYS A 153 10.80 -4.44 -2.53
CA LYS A 153 11.93 -4.95 -1.73
C LYS A 153 11.41 -5.76 -0.55
N ASP A 154 10.62 -5.15 0.32
CA ASP A 154 10.08 -5.80 1.50
C ASP A 154 8.96 -6.80 1.14
N GLY A 155 7.90 -6.35 0.46
CA GLY A 155 6.76 -7.18 0.12
C GLY A 155 7.11 -8.37 -0.79
N LEU A 156 7.63 -8.10 -1.99
CA LEU A 156 7.87 -9.15 -2.98
C LEU A 156 9.17 -9.93 -2.75
N VAL A 157 10.30 -9.29 -2.44
CA VAL A 157 11.60 -9.98 -2.38
C VAL A 157 11.86 -10.58 -1.01
N ASP A 158 11.75 -9.78 0.05
CA ASP A 158 12.14 -10.22 1.38
C ASP A 158 11.07 -11.12 2.03
N LYS A 159 9.79 -10.76 1.88
CA LYS A 159 8.64 -11.52 2.42
C LYS A 159 8.04 -12.52 1.43
N GLN A 160 8.26 -12.31 0.13
CA GLN A 160 7.68 -13.14 -0.93
C GLN A 160 6.15 -13.14 -0.97
N TYR A 161 5.57 -12.03 -0.52
CA TYR A 161 4.13 -11.83 -0.52
C TYR A 161 3.66 -11.36 -1.89
N VAL A 162 2.56 -11.98 -2.33
CA VAL A 162 2.00 -11.85 -3.66
C VAL A 162 0.47 -11.91 -3.62
N ARG A 163 -0.13 -11.62 -4.77
CA ARG A 163 -1.57 -11.53 -5.03
C ARG A 163 -2.30 -10.48 -4.19
N PRO A 164 -3.12 -9.62 -4.83
CA PRO A 164 -3.97 -8.69 -4.10
C PRO A 164 -5.18 -9.42 -3.50
N PRO A 165 -5.86 -8.80 -2.52
CA PRO A 165 -7.24 -9.13 -2.20
C PRO A 165 -8.11 -9.15 -3.48
N PRO A 166 -8.92 -10.20 -3.71
CA PRO A 166 -9.71 -10.31 -4.94
C PRO A 166 -10.60 -9.10 -5.22
N GLY A 167 -10.40 -8.45 -6.37
CA GLY A 167 -11.15 -7.26 -6.75
C GLY A 167 -10.62 -5.95 -6.14
N SER A 168 -9.39 -5.96 -5.63
CA SER A 168 -8.64 -4.76 -5.23
C SER A 168 -7.34 -4.67 -6.03
N PRO A 169 -6.76 -3.47 -6.23
CA PRO A 169 -5.34 -3.37 -6.50
C PRO A 169 -4.51 -3.97 -5.36
N MET A 170 -3.26 -4.33 -5.66
CA MET A 170 -2.31 -4.77 -4.65
C MET A 170 -1.79 -3.57 -3.87
N CYS A 171 -1.49 -2.46 -4.55
CA CYS A 171 -1.00 -1.24 -3.94
C CYS A 171 -1.69 0.00 -4.52
N GLY A 172 -1.94 0.99 -3.67
CA GLY A 172 -2.60 2.24 -4.06
C GLY A 172 -2.66 3.25 -2.91
N CYS A 173 -3.24 4.42 -3.17
CA CYS A 173 -3.64 5.36 -2.11
C CYS A 173 -4.56 4.64 -1.12
N THR A 174 -4.40 4.90 0.17
CA THR A 174 -5.15 4.19 1.23
C THR A 174 -6.67 4.30 1.08
N GLU A 175 -7.19 5.41 0.54
CA GLU A 175 -8.63 5.57 0.28
C GLU A 175 -9.17 4.75 -0.90
N LEU A 176 -8.28 4.28 -1.77
CA LEU A 176 -8.55 3.43 -2.92
C LEU A 176 -8.28 1.95 -2.61
N MET A 177 -7.59 1.66 -1.51
CA MET A 177 -7.33 0.29 -1.03
C MET A 177 -8.52 -0.29 -0.26
N PRO A 178 -8.56 -1.62 0.00
CA PRO A 178 -9.58 -2.24 0.81
C PRO A 178 -9.64 -1.62 2.19
N LYS A 179 -10.79 -1.72 2.82
CA LYS A 179 -10.95 -1.43 4.23
C LYS A 179 -10.60 -2.71 5.00
N VAL A 180 -9.66 -2.62 5.94
CA VAL A 180 -9.00 -3.76 6.59
C VAL A 180 -8.92 -3.58 8.10
N SER A 181 -8.75 -4.67 8.85
CA SER A 181 -8.71 -4.62 10.32
C SER A 181 -7.39 -4.06 10.88
N HIS A 182 -6.29 -4.19 10.14
CA HIS A 182 -4.98 -3.68 10.54
C HIS A 182 -4.08 -3.37 9.33
N THR A 183 -3.19 -2.39 9.46
CA THR A 183 -2.12 -2.11 8.47
C THR A 183 -0.84 -1.74 9.20
N ASP A 184 0.22 -2.52 8.99
CA ASP A 184 1.57 -2.23 9.48
C ASP A 184 2.07 -0.89 8.92
N CYS A 185 2.86 -0.17 9.72
CA CYS A 185 3.46 1.08 9.28
C CYS A 185 4.90 0.90 8.79
N VAL A 186 5.20 1.52 7.64
CA VAL A 186 6.53 1.67 7.07
C VAL A 186 6.90 3.14 6.97
N GLU A 187 8.15 3.49 7.28
CA GLU A 187 8.70 4.84 7.10
C GLU A 187 10.08 4.80 6.43
N ALA A 188 10.42 5.90 5.77
CA ALA A 188 11.79 6.18 5.37
C ALA A 188 12.55 6.82 6.54
N LYS A 189 13.83 6.46 6.68
CA LYS A 189 14.73 6.92 7.74
C LYS A 189 15.96 7.54 7.11
N GLU A 190 16.19 8.81 7.41
CA GLU A 190 17.39 9.54 6.99
C GLU A 190 18.55 9.35 7.97
N LYS A 191 19.74 9.17 7.41
CA LYS A 191 21.00 9.20 8.16
C LYS A 191 22.05 9.96 7.38
N TYR A 192 22.74 10.89 8.05
CA TYR A 192 23.76 11.70 7.40
C TYR A 192 25.16 11.18 7.76
N ILE A 193 25.93 10.77 6.75
CA ILE A 193 27.31 10.31 6.89
C ILE A 193 28.25 11.44 6.44
N PHE A 194 29.14 11.86 7.33
CA PHE A 194 30.18 12.84 7.01
C PHE A 194 31.52 12.14 6.79
N ASP A 195 32.09 12.23 5.58
CA ASP A 195 33.35 11.59 5.21
C ASP A 195 34.58 12.52 5.33
N GLY A 196 34.41 13.70 5.93
CA GLY A 196 35.45 14.70 6.09
C GLY A 196 35.44 15.80 5.03
N SER A 197 34.77 15.57 3.89
CA SER A 197 34.63 16.54 2.80
C SER A 197 33.21 16.66 2.23
N GLU A 198 32.41 15.60 2.33
CA GLU A 198 31.07 15.51 1.78
C GLU A 198 30.09 15.00 2.85
N ILE A 199 28.86 15.51 2.81
CA ILE A 199 27.73 14.96 3.57
C ILE A 199 26.97 14.06 2.60
N LYS A 200 26.88 12.77 2.94
CA LYS A 200 26.11 11.77 2.19
C LYS A 200 24.85 11.43 2.96
N LEU A 201 23.72 11.45 2.27
CA LEU A 201 22.48 10.87 2.79
C LEU A 201 22.54 9.36 2.62
N ASP A 202 22.27 8.63 3.69
CA ASP A 202 22.09 7.19 3.78
C ASP A 202 20.60 6.97 4.05
N LEU A 203 19.88 6.51 3.03
CA LEU A 203 18.43 6.36 3.05
C LEU A 203 18.10 4.90 3.36
N SER A 204 17.35 4.68 4.43
CA SER A 204 16.88 3.35 4.83
C SER A 204 15.38 3.35 5.03
N PHE A 205 14.78 2.16 5.09
CA PHE A 205 13.34 1.99 5.24
C PHE A 205 13.08 0.87 6.24
N GLY A 206 11.94 0.93 6.91
CA GLY A 206 11.52 -0.10 7.83
C GLY A 206 10.29 0.31 8.62
N SER A 207 9.96 -0.46 9.65
CA SER A 207 8.80 -0.18 10.49
C SER A 207 8.87 1.22 11.13
N CYS A 208 7.73 1.87 11.21
CA CYS A 208 7.58 3.14 11.92
C CYS A 208 7.84 2.95 13.43
N THR A 209 7.93 4.08 14.15
CA THR A 209 7.97 4.04 15.62
C THR A 209 6.64 3.55 16.19
N GLU A 210 5.53 3.93 15.57
CA GLU A 210 4.22 3.35 15.81
C GLU A 210 4.05 2.05 15.02
N ASP A 211 3.43 1.04 15.62
CA ASP A 211 3.28 -0.27 14.97
C ASP A 211 2.32 -0.21 13.76
N SER A 212 1.32 0.70 13.77
CA SER A 212 0.28 0.77 12.74
C SER A 212 0.22 2.09 11.98
N LEU A 213 -0.19 2.02 10.71
CA LEU A 213 -0.32 3.19 9.83
C LEU A 213 -1.31 4.21 10.42
N ALA A 214 -2.40 3.75 11.01
CA ALA A 214 -3.39 4.59 11.66
C ALA A 214 -2.78 5.42 12.80
N SER A 215 -1.96 4.76 13.64
CA SER A 215 -1.29 5.40 14.76
C SER A 215 -0.26 6.43 14.27
N HIS A 216 0.52 6.08 13.24
CA HIS A 216 1.49 6.99 12.65
C HIS A 216 0.84 8.22 12.01
N MET A 217 -0.23 8.04 11.23
CA MET A 217 -0.98 9.16 10.65
C MET A 217 -1.60 10.07 11.70
N LYS A 218 -1.98 9.51 12.86
CA LYS A 218 -2.42 10.32 14.00
C LYS A 218 -1.28 11.16 14.58
N THR A 219 -0.08 10.60 14.73
CA THR A 219 1.11 11.36 15.15
C THR A 219 1.36 12.52 14.18
N LEU A 220 1.36 12.28 12.87
CA LEU A 220 1.51 13.32 11.85
C LEU A 220 0.39 14.39 11.93
N SER A 221 -0.84 13.97 12.20
CA SER A 221 -1.94 14.92 12.41
C SER A 221 -1.78 15.77 13.67
N ASP A 222 -1.27 15.20 14.76
CA ASP A 222 -1.02 15.93 16.00
C ASP A 222 0.15 16.93 15.83
N GLU A 223 1.09 16.63 14.93
CA GLU A 223 2.17 17.52 14.50
C GLU A 223 1.72 18.58 13.48
N GLY A 224 0.52 18.43 12.90
CA GLY A 224 -0.06 19.34 11.92
C GLY A 224 0.49 19.20 10.50
N THR A 225 1.13 18.06 10.19
CA THR A 225 1.72 17.74 8.87
C THR A 225 0.78 16.92 7.99
N VAL A 226 -0.27 16.36 8.58
CA VAL A 226 -1.39 15.70 7.87
C VAL A 226 -2.71 16.24 8.45
N SER A 227 -3.74 16.37 7.62
CA SER A 227 -5.05 16.80 8.13
C SER A 227 -5.70 15.77 9.06
N ALA A 228 -6.36 16.24 10.13
CA ALA A 228 -7.11 15.36 11.04
C ALA A 228 -8.17 14.51 10.32
N ALA A 229 -8.81 15.06 9.28
CA ALA A 229 -9.76 14.31 8.48
C ALA A 229 -9.10 13.15 7.71
N ALA A 230 -7.89 13.34 7.19
CA ALA A 230 -7.12 12.28 6.54
C ALA A 230 -6.76 11.17 7.54
N ALA A 231 -6.27 11.55 8.73
CA ALA A 231 -5.91 10.61 9.79
C ALA A 231 -7.13 9.82 10.30
N ASP A 232 -8.27 10.48 10.53
CA ASP A 232 -9.51 9.83 10.99
C ASP A 232 -10.02 8.81 9.98
N VAL A 233 -10.04 9.16 8.70
CA VAL A 233 -10.52 8.25 7.66
C VAL A 233 -9.52 7.13 7.42
N ALA A 234 -8.21 7.37 7.50
CA ALA A 234 -7.20 6.31 7.44
C ALA A 234 -7.37 5.31 8.60
N ALA A 235 -7.49 5.81 9.84
CA ALA A 235 -7.73 4.96 11.02
C ALA A 235 -9.01 4.12 10.89
N TRP A 236 -10.10 4.71 10.37
CA TRP A 236 -11.32 3.98 10.09
C TRP A 236 -11.09 2.85 9.06
N ARG A 237 -10.25 3.08 8.04
CA ARG A 237 -10.01 2.11 6.96
C ARG A 237 -8.98 1.03 7.30
N THR A 238 -8.08 1.29 8.23
CA THR A 238 -6.90 0.42 8.43
C THR A 238 -6.75 -0.13 9.84
N GLU A 239 -7.63 0.20 10.79
CA GLU A 239 -7.52 -0.24 12.19
C GLU A 239 -8.87 -0.58 12.83
N THR A 240 -9.98 -0.40 12.11
CA THR A 240 -11.31 -0.66 12.66
C THR A 240 -11.67 -2.13 12.43
N SER A 241 -12.28 -2.79 13.41
CA SER A 241 -12.66 -4.20 13.26
C SER A 241 -13.67 -4.43 12.12
N CYS A 242 -13.55 -5.56 11.42
CA CYS A 242 -14.35 -5.85 10.24
C CYS A 242 -15.86 -5.94 10.50
N ASP A 243 -16.27 -6.31 11.72
CA ASP A 243 -17.68 -6.33 12.13
C ASP A 243 -18.29 -4.91 12.11
N ILE A 244 -17.56 -3.91 12.61
CA ILE A 244 -17.95 -2.51 12.59
C ILE A 244 -17.93 -1.99 11.15
N GLN A 245 -16.80 -2.15 10.45
CA GLN A 245 -16.65 -1.63 9.09
C GLN A 245 -17.71 -2.17 8.13
N THR A 246 -17.99 -3.48 8.21
CA THR A 246 -18.99 -4.15 7.38
C THR A 246 -20.40 -3.72 7.74
N SER A 247 -20.74 -3.67 9.02
CA SER A 247 -22.10 -3.31 9.46
C SER A 247 -22.45 -1.86 9.10
N GLU A 248 -21.53 -0.92 9.33
CA GLU A 248 -21.71 0.48 8.96
C GLU A 248 -21.83 0.65 7.44
N PHE A 249 -20.96 -0.02 6.67
CA PHE A 249 -21.00 0.05 5.21
C PHE A 249 -22.31 -0.53 4.65
N LEU A 250 -22.76 -1.68 5.15
CA LEU A 250 -24.05 -2.28 4.74
C LEU A 250 -25.23 -1.38 5.10
N ALA A 251 -25.21 -0.73 6.26
CA ALA A 251 -26.22 0.25 6.66
C ALA A 251 -26.24 1.46 5.70
N GLU A 252 -25.08 2.00 5.32
CA GLU A 252 -24.94 3.08 4.33
C GLU A 252 -25.53 2.68 2.96
N LYS A 253 -25.35 1.41 2.57
CA LYS A 253 -25.90 0.86 1.33
C LYS A 253 -27.37 0.43 1.42
N GLY A 254 -28.02 0.62 2.58
CA GLY A 254 -29.44 0.33 2.79
C GLY A 254 -29.78 -1.13 3.12
N TRP A 255 -28.77 -1.94 3.49
CA TRP A 255 -28.92 -3.35 3.86
C TRP A 255 -28.97 -3.57 5.38
N GLY A 256 -28.82 -2.51 6.19
CA GLY A 256 -28.95 -2.55 7.64
C GLY A 256 -30.38 -2.27 8.15
N PRO A 257 -30.65 -2.49 9.44
CA PRO A 257 -31.90 -2.05 10.05
C PRO A 257 -32.05 -0.53 9.86
N LYS A 258 -33.23 -0.08 9.44
CA LYS A 258 -33.50 1.37 9.34
C LYS A 258 -33.30 1.99 10.72
N PRO A 259 -32.53 3.08 10.86
CA PRO A 259 -32.52 3.83 12.11
C PRO A 259 -33.96 4.24 12.43
N GLU A 260 -34.39 3.96 13.66
CA GLU A 260 -35.70 4.38 14.19
C GLU A 260 -35.81 5.91 14.30
#